data_AF-A0A285XVY2-F1
#
_entry.id   AF-A0A285XVY2-F1
#
_cell.length_a   1.000
_cell.length_b   1.000
_cell.length_c   1.000
_cell.angle_alpha   90.00
_cell.angle_beta   90.00
_cell.angle_gamma   90.00
#
_symmetry.space_group_name_H-M   'P 1'
#
loop_
_entity.id
_entity.type
_entity.pdbx_description
1 polymer ?
#
loop_
_entity_poly.entity_id
_entity_poly.type
_entity_poly.pdbx_seq_one_letter_code
_entity_poly.pdbx_strand_id
1 'polypeptide(L)' 'MSETDSIRTDRPAGPLSFLGRIRFRLHAEREIDELTRDRAHEERIRAEAAVRLAPGPWHLGELLRRRP' A
#
# COMPACT_ATOMS: atom_id res chain seq x y z
N MET A 1 -20.17 -26.27 -2.54
CA MET A 1 -19.41 -26.48 -1.29
C MET A 1 -18.05 -25.82 -1.52
N SER A 2 -17.77 -24.69 -0.87
CA SER A 2 -16.53 -23.94 -1.11
C SER A 2 -15.41 -24.52 -0.25
N GLU A 3 -14.57 -25.31 -0.88
CA GLU A 3 -13.31 -25.80 -0.33
C GLU A 3 -12.41 -24.58 -0.12
N THR A 4 -12.34 -24.12 1.12
CA THR A 4 -11.45 -23.02 1.50
C THR A 4 -10.12 -23.67 1.80
N ASP A 5 -9.26 -23.71 0.78
CA ASP A 5 -7.90 -24.23 0.89
C ASP A 5 -7.25 -23.61 2.13
N SER A 6 -6.93 -24.46 3.11
CA SER A 6 -6.33 -24.02 4.36
C SER A 6 -4.97 -23.43 4.02
N ILE A 7 -4.85 -22.11 4.10
CA ILE A 7 -3.58 -21.43 3.85
C ILE A 7 -2.60 -21.90 4.93
N ARG A 8 -1.67 -22.77 4.52
CA ARG A 8 -0.60 -23.27 5.37
C ARG A 8 0.31 -22.08 5.68
N THR A 9 0.08 -21.44 6.81
CA THR A 9 0.94 -20.38 7.31
C THR A 9 2.26 -21.03 7.69
N ASP A 10 3.33 -20.55 7.06
CA ASP A 10 4.67 -21.06 7.29
C ASP A 10 5.06 -20.89 8.77
N ARG A 11 5.95 -21.75 9.25
CA ARG A 11 6.30 -21.85 10.69
C ARG A 11 6.73 -20.47 11.21
N PRO A 12 6.28 -20.03 12.40
CA PRO A 12 6.62 -18.70 12.91
C PRO A 12 8.13 -18.55 12.99
N ALA A 13 8.63 -17.46 12.39
CA ALA A 13 10.04 -17.13 12.44
C ALA A 13 10.50 -17.04 13.90
N GLY A 14 11.63 -17.70 14.22
CA GLY A 14 12.22 -17.65 15.55
C GLY A 14 12.53 -16.22 16.00
N PRO A 15 12.67 -15.98 17.32
CA PRO A 15 12.87 -14.63 17.85
C PRO A 15 14.10 -13.95 17.23
N LEU A 16 13.87 -12.80 16.58
CA LEU A 16 14.93 -11.99 16.00
C LEU A 16 15.83 -11.40 17.08
N SER A 17 17.14 -11.54 16.91
CA SER A 17 18.15 -10.83 17.70
C SER A 17 17.99 -9.31 17.56
N PHE A 18 18.58 -8.52 18.46
CA PHE A 18 18.48 -7.05 18.43
C PHE A 18 18.90 -6.48 17.07
N LEU A 19 20.04 -6.93 16.52
CA LEU A 19 20.50 -6.56 15.18
C LEU A 19 19.56 -7.07 14.07
N GLY A 20 18.98 -8.25 14.24
CA GLY A 20 17.97 -8.80 13.33
C GLY A 20 16.71 -7.94 13.25
N ARG A 21 16.24 -7.40 14.38
CA ARG A 21 15.10 -6.47 14.43
C ARG A 21 15.39 -5.15 13.73
N ILE A 22 16.59 -4.59 13.91
CA ILE A 22 17.01 -3.35 13.24
C ILE A 22 17.07 -3.56 11.72
N ARG A 23 17.71 -4.64 11.26
CA ARG A 23 17.79 -4.96 9.82
C ARG A 23 16.41 -5.18 9.20
N PHE A 24 15.55 -5.93 9.90
CA PHE A 24 14.17 -6.14 9.47
C PHE A 24 13.41 -4.81 9.34
N ARG A 25 13.53 -3.94 10.35
CA ARG A 25 12.89 -2.62 10.33
C ARG A 25 13.35 -1.76 9.15
N LEU A 26 14.66 -1.68 8.90
CA LEU A 26 15.19 -0.92 7.76
C LEU A 26 14.71 -1.46 6.41
N HIS A 27 14.60 -2.79 6.28
CA HIS A 27 14.07 -3.41 5.08
C HIS A 27 12.59 -3.10 4.89
N ALA A 28 11.80 -3.25 5.95
CA ALA A 28 10.36 -2.96 5.93
C ALA A 28 10.10 -1.48 5.63
N GLU A 29 10.85 -0.55 6.24
CA GLU A 29 10.75 0.88 5.96
C GLU A 29 11.05 1.18 4.49
N ARG A 30 12.07 0.54 3.90
CA ARG A 30 12.42 0.73 2.48
C ARG A 30 11.38 0.18 1.52
N GLU A 31 10.83 -1.00 1.82
CA GLU A 31 9.77 -1.63 1.02
C GLU A 31 8.47 -0.82 1.10
N ILE A 32 8.12 -0.31 2.29
CA ILE A 32 6.99 0.59 2.47
C ILE A 32 7.22 1.89 1.70
N ASP A 33 8.41 2.49 1.78
CA ASP A 33 8.72 3.73 1.06
C ASP A 33 8.62 3.53 -0.46
N GLU A 34 9.15 2.41 -0.97
CA GLU A 34 9.04 2.04 -2.39
C GLU A 34 7.57 1.88 -2.83
N LEU A 35 6.77 1.14 -2.07
CA LEU A 35 5.33 0.97 -2.32
C LEU A 35 4.54 2.28 -2.18
N THR A 36 4.95 3.16 -1.27
CA THR A 36 4.26 4.42 -1.01
C THR A 36 4.67 5.51 -2.01
N ARG A 37 5.87 5.42 -2.58
CA ARG A 37 6.38 6.35 -3.58
C ARG A 37 5.51 6.38 -4.83
N ASP A 38 5.07 5.21 -5.29
CA ASP A 38 4.16 5.10 -6.43
C ASP A 38 2.79 5.68 -6.11
N ARG A 39 2.29 5.46 -4.89
CA ARG A 39 1.01 6.05 -4.42
C ARG A 39 1.06 7.58 -4.37
N ALA A 40 2.16 8.16 -3.90
CA ALA A 40 2.35 9.60 -3.89
C ALA A 40 2.46 10.18 -5.31
N HIS A 41 3.08 9.45 -6.24
CA HIS A 41 3.15 9.85 -7.64
C HIS A 41 1.77 9.79 -8.33
N GLU A 42 1.02 8.71 -8.12
CA GLU A 42 -0.34 8.58 -8.62
C GLU A 42 -1.29 9.63 -8.04
N GLU A 43 -1.18 9.95 -6.74
CA GLU A 43 -2.00 11.02 -6.13
C GLU A 43 -1.69 12.39 -6.73
N ARG A 44 -0.43 12.65 -7.08
CA ARG A 44 -0.05 13.88 -7.80
C ARG A 44 -0.64 13.90 -9.21
N ILE A 45 -0.56 12.79 -9.96
CA ILE A 45 -1.15 12.68 -11.30
C ILE A 45 -2.68 12.84 -11.22
N ARG A 46 -3.35 12.19 -10.28
CA ARG A 46 -4.80 12.32 -10.06
C ARG A 46 -5.18 13.75 -9.67
N ALA A 47 -4.42 14.40 -8.79
CA ALA A 47 -4.67 15.79 -8.43
C ALA A 47 -4.50 16.73 -9.63
N GLU A 48 -3.48 16.53 -10.46
CA GLU A 48 -3.28 17.30 -11.69
C GLU A 48 -4.38 17.03 -12.72
N ALA A 49 -4.80 15.78 -12.87
CA ALA A 49 -5.91 15.37 -13.72
C ALA A 49 -7.23 16.00 -13.26
N ALA A 50 -7.50 16.04 -11.95
CA ALA A 50 -8.69 16.68 -11.39
C ALA A 50 -8.73 18.22 -11.63
N VAL A 51 -7.57 18.87 -11.75
CA VAL A 51 -7.48 20.30 -12.07
C VAL A 51 -7.65 20.56 -13.58
N ARG A 52 -7.15 19.65 -14.43
CA ARG A 52 -7.14 19.84 -15.89
C ARG A 52 -8.35 19.27 -16.63
N LEU A 53 -8.90 18.17 -16.15
CA LEU A 53 -10.08 17.54 -16.71
C LEU A 53 -11.25 17.91 -15.82
N ALA A 54 -12.17 18.74 -16.32
CA ALA A 54 -13.47 18.94 -15.68
C ALA A 54 -14.04 17.54 -15.36
N PRO A 55 -14.15 17.14 -14.07
CA PRO A 55 -14.25 15.74 -13.72
C PRO A 55 -15.54 15.17 -14.30
N GLY A 56 -15.40 14.26 -15.26
CA GLY A 56 -16.54 13.56 -15.84
C GLY A 56 -17.25 12.72 -14.78
N PRO A 57 -18.53 12.34 -14.99
CA PRO A 57 -19.40 11.67 -14.00
C PRO A 57 -18.79 10.44 -13.30
N TRP A 58 -17.81 9.80 -13.93
CA TRP A 58 -17.11 8.62 -13.42
C TRP A 58 -16.05 8.91 -12.34
N HIS A 59 -15.72 10.17 -12.05
CA HIS A 59 -14.76 10.57 -11.00
C HIS A 59 -15.42 10.81 -9.63
N LEU A 60 -16.72 10.56 -9.47
CA LEU A 60 -17.43 10.70 -8.19
C LEU A 60 -16.81 9.82 -7.08
N GLY A 61 -16.25 8.66 -7.44
CA GLY A 61 -15.54 7.79 -6.52
C GLY A 61 -14.30 8.44 -5.89
N GLU A 62 -13.63 9.36 -6.58
CA GLU A 62 -12.48 10.10 -6.04
C GLU A 62 -12.89 11.21 -5.07
N LEU A 63 -14.05 11.86 -5.28
CA LEU A 63 -14.60 12.85 -4.35
C LEU A 63 -15.05 12.22 -3.02
N LEU A 64 -15.52 10.97 -3.06
CA LEU A 64 -16.00 10.24 -1.88
C LEU A 64 -14.90 9.46 -1.15
N ARG A 65 -13.71 9.35 -1.74
CA ARG A 65 -12.59 8.66 -1.11
C ARG A 65 -12.02 9.54 0.00
N ARG A 66 -12.29 9.17 1.27
CA ARG A 66 -11.65 9.80 2.43
C ARG A 66 -10.12 9.70 2.29
N ARG A 67 -9.45 10.85 2.20
CA ARG A 67 -8.01 10.94 2.39
C ARG A 67 -7.69 10.55 3.85
N PRO A 68 -6.66 9.71 4.08
CA PRO A 68 -6.13 9.47 5.42
C PRO A 68 -5.48 10.71 6.00
#